data_AF-A0A353U1F8-F1
#
_entry.id   AF-A0A353U1F8-F1
#
_cell.length_a   1.000
_cell.length_b   1.000
_cell.length_c   1.000
_cell.angle_alpha   90.00
_cell.angle_beta   90.00
_cell.angle_gamma   90.00
#
_symmetry.space_group_name_H-M   'P 1'
#
loop_
_entity.id
_entity.type
_entity.pdbx_description
1 polymer ?
#
loop_
_entity_poly.entity_id
_entity_poly.type
_entity_poly.pdbx_seq_one_letter_code
_entity_poly.pdbx_strand_id
1 'polypeptide(L)'
;GFCGSALTTMCYMLEGVSSNGNFPNAMKFLYSNKAEAQKLIDAISEFSVHYALKQIEHGIDVFQLFETHAGLIPTELYMEMFLPSVKKMADAVRSKCLPFIFFPKGFSTGMESITPELCDFVSIDWQMPLAHARRMV
;
A
#
# COMPACT_ATOMS: atom_id res chain seq x y z
N GLY A 1 -11.48 6.27 7.85
CA GLY A 1 -10.25 5.84 8.53
C GLY A 1 -9.14 5.60 7.53
N PHE A 2 -7.92 5.37 8.01
CA PHE A 2 -6.78 5.16 7.14
C PHE A 2 -5.61 4.46 7.86
N CYS A 3 -4.66 3.94 7.07
CA CYS A 3 -3.32 3.61 7.53
C CYS A 3 -2.30 3.66 6.37
N GLY A 4 -1.02 3.55 6.71
CA GLY A 4 0.03 3.31 5.73
C GLY A 4 0.00 1.86 5.23
N SER A 5 0.39 1.65 3.98
CA SER A 5 0.58 0.31 3.40
C SER A 5 1.90 -0.32 3.89
N ALA A 6 2.12 -1.59 3.56
CA ALA A 6 3.24 -2.37 4.08
C ALA A 6 4.62 -1.80 3.70
N LEU A 7 4.84 -1.38 2.44
CA LEU A 7 6.11 -0.78 2.03
C LEU A 7 6.36 0.54 2.78
N THR A 8 5.37 1.43 2.78
CA THR A 8 5.47 2.71 3.50
C THR A 8 5.77 2.50 4.97
N THR A 9 5.08 1.59 5.64
CA THR A 9 5.29 1.31 7.07
C THR A 9 6.66 0.68 7.32
N MET A 10 7.08 -0.29 6.49
CA MET A 10 8.40 -0.91 6.58
C MET A 10 9.54 0.12 6.44
N CYS A 11 9.40 1.06 5.49
CA CYS A 11 10.36 2.15 5.30
C CYS A 11 10.57 2.95 6.59
N TYR A 12 9.50 3.37 7.26
CA TYR A 12 9.60 4.11 8.52
C TYR A 12 10.06 3.24 9.70
N MET A 13 9.72 1.94 9.73
CA MET A 13 10.19 1.03 10.78
C MET A 13 11.71 0.83 10.75
N LEU A 14 12.29 0.71 9.55
CA LEU A 14 13.71 0.40 9.36
C LEU A 14 14.60 1.63 9.32
N GLU A 15 14.08 2.77 8.85
CA GLU A 15 14.83 4.03 8.74
C GLU A 15 14.59 4.96 9.94
N GLY A 16 13.47 4.81 10.66
CA GLY A 16 13.03 5.75 11.67
C GLY A 16 12.51 7.06 11.07
N VAL A 17 12.65 8.17 11.80
CA VAL A 17 12.33 9.51 11.30
C VAL A 17 13.41 9.93 10.31
N SER A 18 13.17 9.70 9.02
CA SER A 18 14.10 10.01 7.94
C SER A 18 13.79 11.36 7.28
N SER A 19 14.80 12.20 7.12
CA SER A 19 14.76 13.34 6.19
C SER A 19 15.06 12.94 4.75
N ASN A 20 15.57 11.71 4.53
CA ASN A 20 15.87 11.15 3.23
C ASN A 20 14.67 10.31 2.73
N GLY A 21 14.00 10.83 1.69
CA GLY A 21 12.84 10.16 1.08
C GLY A 21 13.15 8.87 0.31
N ASN A 22 14.42 8.46 0.19
CA ASN A 22 14.84 7.26 -0.52
C ASN A 22 15.01 6.01 0.37
N PHE A 23 14.91 6.15 1.70
CA PHE A 23 14.98 5.03 2.68
C PHE A 23 16.06 3.97 2.39
N PRO A 24 17.35 4.36 2.30
CA PRO A 24 18.42 3.48 1.86
C PRO A 24 18.59 2.23 2.74
N ASN A 25 18.33 2.31 4.05
CA ASN A 25 18.44 1.15 4.94
C ASN A 25 17.28 0.18 4.70
N ALA A 26 16.07 0.69 4.50
CA ALA A 26 14.91 -0.14 4.15
C ALA A 26 15.11 -0.83 2.80
N MET A 27 15.63 -0.11 1.79
CA MET A 27 15.92 -0.69 0.47
C MET A 27 17.01 -1.76 0.58
N LYS A 28 18.12 -1.46 1.26
CA LYS A 28 19.18 -2.44 1.49
C LYS A 28 18.64 -3.70 2.18
N PHE A 29 17.79 -3.54 3.20
CA PHE A 29 17.18 -4.67 3.88
C PHE A 29 16.29 -5.50 2.95
N LEU A 30 15.40 -4.84 2.20
CA LEU A 30 14.48 -5.48 1.25
C LEU A 30 15.23 -6.34 0.22
N TYR A 31 16.26 -5.77 -0.42
CA TYR A 31 17.02 -6.47 -1.46
C TYR A 31 17.96 -7.54 -0.90
N SER A 32 18.52 -7.35 0.30
CA SER A 32 19.50 -8.28 0.87
C SER A 32 18.86 -9.42 1.66
N ASN A 33 17.63 -9.26 2.15
CA ASN A 33 16.98 -10.18 3.09
C ASN A 33 15.54 -10.50 2.69
N LYS A 34 15.30 -10.86 1.42
CA LYS A 34 13.94 -11.01 0.85
C LYS A 34 12.99 -11.88 1.71
N ALA A 35 13.47 -13.00 2.26
CA ALA A 35 12.66 -13.86 3.12
C ALA A 35 12.25 -13.21 4.45
N GLU A 36 13.17 -12.49 5.10
CA GLU A 36 12.87 -11.76 6.33
C GLU A 36 12.00 -10.51 6.05
N ALA A 37 12.23 -9.85 4.92
CA ALA A 37 11.37 -8.78 4.45
C ALA A 37 9.94 -9.27 4.23
N GLN A 38 9.74 -10.45 3.63
CA GLN A 38 8.41 -11.03 3.48
C GLN A 38 7.72 -11.26 4.82
N LYS A 39 8.43 -11.84 5.81
CA LYS A 39 7.88 -12.02 7.17
C LYS A 39 7.45 -10.70 7.80
N LEU A 40 8.25 -9.65 7.62
CA LEU A 40 7.93 -8.31 8.14
C LEU A 40 6.73 -7.71 7.42
N ILE A 41 6.64 -7.84 6.09
CA ILE A 41 5.50 -7.40 5.29
C ILE A 41 4.22 -8.10 5.74
N ASP A 42 4.27 -9.41 5.96
CA ASP A 42 3.12 -10.20 6.41
C ASP A 42 2.65 -9.74 7.80
N ALA A 43 3.59 -9.53 8.74
CA ALA A 43 3.28 -9.01 10.08
C ALA A 43 2.65 -7.61 10.02
N ILE A 44 3.22 -6.68 9.24
CA ILE A 44 2.67 -5.34 9.05
C ILE A 44 1.26 -5.42 8.48
N SER A 45 1.03 -6.31 7.50
CA SER A 45 -0.28 -6.50 6.88
C SER A 45 -1.31 -7.01 7.90
N GLU A 46 -0.95 -7.97 8.75
CA GLU A 46 -1.82 -8.48 9.81
C GLU A 46 -2.23 -7.41 10.83
N PHE A 47 -1.25 -6.64 11.31
CA PHE A 47 -1.53 -5.54 12.23
C PHE A 47 -2.32 -4.41 11.57
N SER A 48 -2.06 -4.13 10.29
CA SER A 48 -2.83 -3.15 9.51
C SER A 48 -4.29 -3.57 9.34
N VAL A 49 -4.55 -4.86 9.08
CA VAL A 49 -5.92 -5.39 9.02
C VAL A 49 -6.61 -5.22 10.37
N HIS A 50 -5.96 -5.63 11.45
CA HIS A 50 -6.50 -5.46 12.79
C HIS A 50 -6.84 -3.99 13.08
N TYR A 51 -5.91 -3.08 12.77
CA TYR A 51 -6.09 -1.64 12.96
C TYR A 51 -7.24 -1.08 12.11
N ALA A 52 -7.36 -1.49 10.85
CA ALA A 52 -8.45 -1.10 9.99
C ALA A 52 -9.81 -1.55 10.54
N LEU A 53 -9.93 -2.83 10.93
CA LEU A 53 -11.16 -3.37 11.52
C LEU A 53 -11.55 -2.63 12.81
N LYS A 54 -10.57 -2.25 13.64
CA LYS A 54 -10.83 -1.41 14.82
C LYS A 54 -11.34 -0.03 14.47
N GLN A 55 -10.81 0.62 13.43
CA GLN A 55 -11.38 1.90 12.98
C GLN A 55 -12.82 1.72 12.49
N ILE A 56 -13.15 0.62 11.80
CA ILE A 56 -14.50 0.30 11.34
C ILE A 56 -15.46 0.12 12.52
N GLU A 57 -15.04 -0.59 13.56
CA GLU A 57 -15.83 -0.72 14.81
C GLU A 57 -16.13 0.64 15.47
N HIS A 58 -15.27 1.65 15.24
CA HIS A 58 -15.47 3.03 15.73
C HIS A 58 -16.24 3.93 14.75
N GLY A 59 -16.83 3.37 13.68
CA GLY A 59 -17.82 4.05 12.84
C GLY A 59 -17.24 4.90 11.71
N ILE A 60 -16.10 4.52 11.13
CA ILE A 60 -15.66 5.15 9.87
C ILE A 60 -16.54 4.72 8.69
N ASP A 61 -16.80 5.62 7.74
CA ASP A 61 -17.62 5.31 6.55
C ASP A 61 -16.82 4.78 5.35
N VAL A 62 -15.51 5.02 5.35
CA VAL A 62 -14.59 4.65 4.26
C VAL A 62 -13.20 4.41 4.82
N PHE A 63 -12.45 3.49 4.21
CA PHE A 63 -11.06 3.24 4.57
C PHE A 63 -10.12 3.55 3.40
N GLN A 64 -9.04 4.29 3.66
CA GLN A 64 -8.00 4.58 2.67
C GLN A 64 -6.65 3.99 3.09
N LEU A 65 -6.04 3.21 2.18
CA LEU A 65 -4.69 2.70 2.31
C LEU A 65 -3.71 3.61 1.58
N PHE A 66 -2.77 4.20 2.34
CA PHE A 66 -1.75 5.10 1.81
C PHE A 66 -0.44 4.34 1.53
N GLU A 67 -0.15 4.09 0.26
CA GLU A 67 1.16 3.67 -0.20
C GLU A 67 1.92 4.89 -0.77
N THR A 68 2.54 5.64 0.13
CA THR A 68 3.24 6.90 -0.19
C THR A 68 4.54 6.66 -0.97
N HIS A 69 5.08 5.45 -0.88
CA HIS A 69 6.40 5.09 -1.41
C HIS A 69 6.35 3.99 -2.48
N ALA A 70 5.22 3.79 -3.17
CA ALA A 70 5.10 2.77 -4.23
C ALA A 70 6.18 2.97 -5.31
N GLY A 71 6.42 4.21 -5.74
CA GLY A 71 7.44 4.57 -6.72
C GLY A 71 8.90 4.47 -6.24
N LEU A 72 9.15 3.99 -5.02
CA LEU A 72 10.52 3.82 -4.49
C LEU A 72 11.21 2.55 -5.04
N ILE A 73 10.43 1.58 -5.50
CA ILE A 73 10.91 0.30 -6.01
C ILE A 73 10.33 0.00 -7.41
N PRO A 74 10.96 -0.90 -8.18
CA PRO A 74 10.39 -1.36 -9.45
C PRO A 74 8.98 -1.94 -9.27
N THR A 75 8.11 -1.67 -10.23
CA THR A 75 6.71 -2.12 -10.22
C THR A 75 6.58 -3.63 -10.05
N GLU A 76 7.43 -4.40 -10.73
CA GLU A 76 7.43 -5.86 -10.69
C GLU A 76 7.70 -6.38 -9.28
N LEU A 77 8.65 -5.74 -8.57
CA LEU A 77 8.97 -6.08 -7.18
C LEU A 77 7.81 -5.70 -6.24
N TYR A 78 7.17 -4.56 -6.49
CA TYR A 78 5.98 -4.14 -5.73
C TYR A 78 4.84 -5.15 -5.88
N MET A 79 4.55 -5.56 -7.12
CA MET A 79 3.52 -6.54 -7.43
C MET A 79 3.81 -7.89 -6.76
N GLU A 80 5.06 -8.34 -6.77
CA GLU A 80 5.46 -9.60 -6.15
C GLU A 80 5.31 -9.58 -4.62
N MET A 81 5.86 -8.56 -3.96
CA MET A 81 6.05 -8.59 -2.50
C MET A 81 4.95 -7.86 -1.72
N PHE A 82 4.37 -6.80 -2.28
CA PHE A 82 3.53 -5.87 -1.52
C PHE A 82 2.06 -5.87 -1.95
N LEU A 83 1.77 -6.08 -3.23
CA LEU A 83 0.39 -6.12 -3.72
C LEU A 83 -0.51 -7.19 -3.05
N PRO A 84 0.00 -8.39 -2.67
CA PRO A 84 -0.78 -9.34 -1.87
C PRO A 84 -1.28 -8.76 -0.53
N SER A 85 -0.47 -7.91 0.11
CA SER A 85 -0.87 -7.24 1.36
C SER A 85 -1.99 -6.20 1.13
N VAL A 86 -1.98 -5.51 -0.02
CA VAL A 86 -3.05 -4.59 -0.42
C VAL A 86 -4.34 -5.35 -0.65
N LYS A 87 -4.30 -6.48 -1.37
CA LYS A 87 -5.47 -7.34 -1.58
C LYS A 87 -6.05 -7.85 -0.25
N LYS A 88 -5.19 -8.33 0.67
CA LYS A 88 -5.60 -8.77 2.01
C LYS A 88 -6.32 -7.65 2.79
N MET A 89 -5.81 -6.42 2.72
CA MET A 89 -6.46 -5.25 3.33
C MET A 89 -7.81 -4.94 2.69
N ALA A 90 -7.89 -4.94 1.36
CA ALA A 90 -9.12 -4.69 0.62
C ALA A 90 -10.19 -5.72 0.97
N ASP A 91 -9.86 -7.02 0.93
CA ASP A 91 -10.77 -8.10 1.27
C ASP A 91 -11.29 -7.98 2.71
N ALA A 92 -10.41 -7.67 3.66
CA ALA A 92 -10.79 -7.51 5.06
C ALA A 92 -11.74 -6.32 5.29
N VAL A 93 -11.45 -5.15 4.70
CA VAL A 93 -12.31 -3.96 4.82
C VAL A 93 -13.65 -4.17 4.12
N ARG A 94 -13.63 -4.69 2.89
CA ARG A 94 -14.84 -4.90 2.08
C ARG A 94 -15.74 -5.99 2.66
N SER A 95 -15.18 -6.96 3.40
CA SER A 95 -15.97 -7.93 4.18
C SER A 95 -16.87 -7.28 5.25
N LYS A 96 -16.58 -6.01 5.62
CA LYS A 96 -17.40 -5.19 6.51
C LYS A 96 -18.29 -4.19 5.76
N CYS A 97 -18.43 -4.36 4.44
CA CYS A 97 -19.22 -3.50 3.56
C CYS A 97 -18.77 -2.03 3.53
N LEU A 98 -17.50 -1.75 3.84
CA LEU A 98 -16.93 -0.41 3.68
C LEU A 98 -16.21 -0.27 2.34
N PRO A 99 -16.33 0.89 1.67
CA PRO A 99 -15.51 1.21 0.52
C PRO A 99 -14.02 1.28 0.89
N PHE A 100 -13.19 0.74 -0.01
CA PHE A 100 -11.74 0.73 0.12
C PHE A 100 -11.09 1.60 -0.96
N ILE A 101 -10.32 2.60 -0.52
CA ILE A 101 -9.54 3.50 -1.39
C ILE A 101 -8.07 3.09 -1.33
N PHE A 102 -7.44 2.91 -2.48
CA PHE A 102 -6.00 2.66 -2.57
C PHE A 102 -5.28 3.86 -3.18
N PHE A 103 -4.24 4.35 -2.50
CA PHE A 103 -3.37 5.43 -2.98
C PHE A 103 -1.92 4.94 -3.18
N PRO A 104 -1.55 4.49 -4.40
CA PRO A 104 -0.19 4.10 -4.73
C PRO A 104 0.58 5.24 -5.40
N LYS A 105 1.21 6.11 -4.61
CA LYS A 105 1.92 7.29 -5.11
C LYS A 105 3.11 6.90 -5.97
N GLY A 106 3.21 7.49 -7.16
CA GLY A 106 4.32 7.29 -8.08
C GLY A 106 4.35 5.90 -8.72
N PHE A 107 3.24 5.16 -8.72
CA PHE A 107 3.20 3.78 -9.22
C PHE A 107 3.24 3.66 -10.76
N SER A 108 3.15 4.79 -11.48
CA SER A 108 3.39 4.90 -12.92
C SER A 108 2.59 3.86 -13.72
N THR A 109 3.23 3.09 -14.62
CA THR A 109 2.62 2.01 -15.41
C THR A 109 2.07 0.87 -14.54
N GLY A 110 2.50 0.75 -13.28
CA GLY A 110 1.91 -0.19 -12.33
C GLY A 110 0.43 0.04 -12.07
N MET A 111 -0.09 1.23 -12.39
CA MET A 111 -1.53 1.50 -12.35
C MET A 111 -2.36 0.52 -13.19
N GLU A 112 -1.82 -0.04 -14.29
CA GLU A 112 -2.53 -1.05 -15.11
C GLU A 112 -2.79 -2.37 -14.37
N SER A 113 -2.06 -2.62 -13.27
CA SER A 113 -2.29 -3.80 -12.41
C SER A 113 -3.42 -3.61 -11.41
N ILE A 114 -3.95 -2.39 -11.27
CA ILE A 114 -5.00 -2.09 -10.29
C ILE A 114 -6.35 -2.46 -10.88
N THR A 115 -6.94 -3.52 -10.34
CA THR A 115 -8.25 -4.03 -10.76
C THR A 115 -9.33 -3.73 -9.71
N PRO A 116 -10.63 -3.90 -10.04
CA PRO A 116 -11.74 -3.78 -9.07
C PRO A 116 -11.68 -4.76 -7.89
N GLU A 117 -10.81 -5.77 -7.95
CA GLU A 117 -10.56 -6.64 -6.79
C GLU A 117 -9.70 -5.95 -5.72
N LEU A 118 -8.84 -5.02 -6.11
CA LEU A 118 -7.88 -4.37 -5.22
C LEU A 118 -8.45 -3.16 -4.48
N CYS A 119 -9.44 -2.47 -5.06
CA CYS A 119 -10.08 -1.32 -4.42
C CYS A 119 -11.38 -0.93 -5.13
N ASP A 120 -12.22 -0.17 -4.42
CA ASP A 120 -13.42 0.45 -5.00
C ASP A 120 -13.08 1.81 -5.64
N PHE A 121 -12.04 2.49 -5.13
CA PHE A 121 -11.52 3.74 -5.69
C PHE A 121 -10.00 3.74 -5.71
N VAL A 122 -9.42 4.21 -6.81
CA VAL A 122 -7.99 4.51 -6.91
C VAL A 122 -7.79 6.01 -6.71
N SER A 123 -7.01 6.38 -5.71
CA SER A 123 -6.53 7.74 -5.53
C SER A 123 -5.22 7.91 -6.30
N ILE A 124 -5.06 9.02 -7.02
CA ILE A 124 -3.89 9.29 -7.86
C ILE A 124 -3.17 10.57 -7.43
N ASP A 125 -1.87 10.66 -7.74
CA ASP A 125 -1.09 11.88 -7.53
C ASP A 125 -0.96 12.74 -8.80
N TRP A 126 -0.37 13.93 -8.67
CA TRP A 126 -0.28 14.92 -9.74
C TRP A 126 0.60 14.51 -10.93
N GLN A 127 1.41 13.45 -10.82
CA GLN A 127 2.25 12.97 -11.92
C GLN A 127 1.43 12.26 -12.99
N MET A 128 0.20 11.83 -12.68
CA MET A 128 -0.69 11.12 -13.59
C MET A 128 -1.91 11.99 -13.93
N PRO A 129 -2.10 12.40 -15.19
CA PRO A 129 -3.34 13.07 -15.58
C PRO A 129 -4.56 12.17 -15.30
N LEU A 130 -5.60 12.73 -14.68
CA LEU A 130 -6.81 11.98 -14.31
C LEU A 130 -7.45 11.25 -15.50
N ALA A 131 -7.50 11.91 -16.66
CA ALA A 131 -8.04 11.30 -17.88
C ALA A 131 -7.19 10.12 -18.38
N HIS A 132 -5.88 10.12 -18.11
CA HIS A 132 -5.01 9.00 -18.46
C HIS A 132 -5.19 7.85 -17.48
N ALA A 133 -5.18 8.13 -16.16
CA ALA A 133 -5.45 7.13 -15.13
C ALA A 133 -6.79 6.40 -15.39
N ARG A 134 -7.84 7.14 -15.74
CA ARG A 134 -9.18 6.57 -16.04
C ARG A 134 -9.21 5.61 -17.24
N ARG A 135 -8.21 5.63 -18.11
CA ARG A 135 -8.09 4.66 -19.22
C ARG A 135 -7.29 3.42 -18.84
N MET A 136 -6.51 3.49 -17.76
CA MET A 136 -5.65 2.39 -17.30
C MET A 136 -6.36 1.44 -16.34
N VAL A 137 -7.40 1.91 -15.63
CA VAL A 137 -8.16 1.16 -14.60
C VAL A 137 -9.65 1.16 -14.86
#